data_AF-A0A150L892-F1
#
_entry.id   AF-A0A150L892-F1
#
_cell.length_a   1.000
_cell.length_b   1.000
_cell.length_c   1.000
_cell.angle_alpha   90.00
_cell.angle_beta   90.00
_cell.angle_gamma   90.00
#
_symmetry.space_group_name_H-M   'P 1'
#
loop_
_entity.id
_entity.type
_entity.pdbx_description
1 polymer ?
#
loop_
_entity_poly.entity_id
_entity_poly.type
_entity_poly.pdbx_seq_one_letter_code
_entity_poly.pdbx_strand_id
1 'polypeptide(L)'
;MMTQIGNVEEIKKLKLSMETLRHNGLIIKWELPYENLLTRLSASIFFFTPAEDANLNELQKHILKEFPNATIIPHQPANISQMPFKIVFDQNMG
;
A
#
# COMPACT_ATOMS: atom_id res chain seq x y z
N MET A 1 -19.63 -17.98 -14.77
CA MET A 1 -18.81 -16.75 -14.82
C MET A 1 -18.91 -16.10 -13.46
N MET A 2 -17.92 -16.28 -12.59
CA MET A 2 -17.94 -15.76 -11.22
C MET A 2 -17.23 -14.41 -11.22
N THR A 3 -18.03 -13.34 -11.14
CA THR A 3 -17.56 -11.96 -11.12
C THR A 3 -16.78 -11.70 -9.82
N GLN A 4 -15.46 -11.77 -9.91
CA GLN A 4 -14.43 -11.13 -9.07
C GLN A 4 -14.91 -10.55 -7.71
N ILE A 5 -15.15 -11.41 -6.73
CA ILE A 5 -15.23 -11.04 -5.30
C ILE A 5 -13.88 -11.29 -4.60
N GLY A 6 -12.76 -11.14 -5.33
CA GLY A 6 -11.40 -11.27 -4.75
C GLY A 6 -10.83 -9.92 -4.29
N ASN A 7 -11.10 -8.85 -5.04
CA ASN A 7 -10.37 -7.60 -4.90
C ASN A 7 -10.68 -6.81 -3.62
N VAL A 8 -11.88 -6.98 -3.04
CA VAL A 8 -12.27 -6.27 -1.82
C VAL A 8 -11.55 -6.84 -0.59
N GLU A 9 -11.27 -8.15 -0.58
CA GLU A 9 -10.57 -8.80 0.52
C GLU A 9 -9.10 -8.38 0.56
N GLU A 10 -8.45 -8.26 -0.59
CA GLU A 10 -7.05 -7.80 -0.67
C GLU A 10 -6.90 -6.35 -0.23
N ILE A 11 -7.82 -5.46 -0.62
CA ILE A 11 -7.84 -4.06 -0.13
C ILE A 11 -8.02 -4.02 1.39
N LYS A 12 -8.94 -4.85 1.94
CA LYS A 12 -9.12 -4.97 3.39
C LYS A 12 -7.88 -5.48 4.10
N LYS A 13 -7.23 -6.53 3.58
CA LYS A 13 -5.98 -7.06 4.13
C LYS A 13 -4.90 -6.00 4.14
N LEU A 14 -4.74 -5.29 3.02
CA LEU A 14 -3.72 -4.25 2.91
C LEU A 14 -3.96 -3.10 3.88
N LYS A 15 -5.20 -2.64 4.05
CA LYS A 15 -5.56 -1.68 5.08
C LYS A 15 -5.14 -2.17 6.47
N LEU A 16 -5.41 -3.43 6.77
CA LEU A 16 -5.09 -4.04 8.05
C LEU A 16 -3.57 -4.13 8.25
N SER A 17 -2.82 -4.47 7.19
CA SER A 17 -1.35 -4.43 7.18
C SER A 17 -0.84 -3.00 7.40
N MET A 18 -1.40 -1.99 6.74
CA MET A 18 -1.00 -0.58 6.93
C MET A 18 -1.29 -0.10 8.35
N GLU A 19 -2.46 -0.40 8.88
CA GLU A 19 -2.83 -0.08 10.27
C GLU A 19 -1.87 -0.76 11.26
N THR A 20 -1.49 -2.01 10.98
CA THR A 20 -0.52 -2.77 11.77
C THR A 20 0.87 -2.13 11.70
N LEU A 21 1.33 -1.73 10.52
CA LEU A 21 2.61 -1.01 10.36
C LEU A 21 2.59 0.33 11.10
N ARG A 22 1.46 1.04 11.09
CA ARG A 22 1.28 2.28 11.87
C ARG A 22 1.34 2.00 13.36
N HIS A 23 0.65 0.96 13.83
CA HIS A 23 0.63 0.54 15.22
C HIS A 23 2.03 0.08 15.71
N ASN A 24 2.81 -0.54 14.83
CA ASN A 24 4.19 -0.94 15.10
C ASN A 24 5.19 0.23 15.03
N GLY A 25 4.72 1.46 14.74
CA GLY A 25 5.59 2.63 14.62
C GLY A 25 6.49 2.64 13.38
N LEU A 26 6.22 1.77 12.39
CA LEU A 26 7.00 1.71 11.14
C LEU A 26 6.56 2.79 10.14
N ILE A 27 5.31 3.24 10.22
CA ILE A 27 4.80 4.36 9.45
C ILE A 27 4.11 5.36 10.37
N ILE A 28 4.29 6.64 10.09
CA ILE A 28 3.60 7.72 10.81
C ILE A 28 2.17 7.83 10.28
N LYS A 29 2.02 7.83 8.95
CA LYS A 29 0.74 8.01 8.25
C LYS A 29 0.73 7.22 6.95
N TRP A 30 -0.46 6.82 6.54
CA TRP A 30 -0.73 6.26 5.22
C TRP A 30 -2.02 6.85 4.68
N GLU A 31 -2.12 6.94 3.36
CA GLU A 31 -3.29 7.42 2.62
C GLU A 31 -3.53 6.53 1.40
N LEU A 32 -4.81 6.30 1.11
CA LEU A 32 -5.27 5.60 -0.08
C LEU A 32 -6.19 6.52 -0.89
N PRO A 33 -5.65 7.29 -1.86
CA PRO A 33 -6.49 8.11 -2.71
C PRO A 33 -7.42 7.25 -3.56
N TYR A 34 -8.63 7.76 -3.77
CA TYR A 34 -9.66 7.16 -4.62
C TYR A 34 -10.14 5.77 -4.20
N GLU A 35 -10.07 5.41 -2.92
CA GLU A 35 -10.61 4.15 -2.38
C GLU A 35 -12.00 3.79 -2.90
N ASN A 36 -12.91 4.77 -2.93
CA ASN A 36 -14.29 4.55 -3.40
C ASN A 36 -14.42 4.31 -4.92
N LEU A 37 -13.38 4.63 -5.70
CA LEU A 37 -13.31 4.36 -7.13
C LEU A 37 -12.47 3.10 -7.44
N LEU A 38 -11.75 2.59 -6.44
CA LEU A 38 -10.88 1.44 -6.61
C LEU A 38 -11.71 0.15 -6.65
N THR A 39 -11.86 -0.37 -7.86
CA THR A 39 -12.46 -1.69 -8.12
C THR A 39 -11.43 -2.82 -8.06
N ARG A 40 -10.13 -2.48 -8.06
CA ARG A 40 -9.02 -3.43 -8.10
C ARG A 40 -7.83 -2.92 -7.29
N LEU A 41 -7.21 -3.79 -6.49
CA LEU A 41 -6.02 -3.46 -5.71
C LEU A 41 -4.85 -2.99 -6.59
N SER A 42 -4.71 -3.54 -7.79
CA SER A 42 -3.63 -3.16 -8.69
C SER A 42 -3.76 -1.75 -9.28
N ALA A 43 -4.96 -1.15 -9.25
CA ALA A 43 -5.15 0.25 -9.60
C ALA A 43 -4.92 1.18 -8.40
N SER A 44 -4.75 0.60 -7.21
CA SER A 44 -4.59 1.32 -5.96
C SER A 44 -3.14 1.75 -5.79
N ILE A 45 -2.96 3.04 -5.50
CA ILE A 45 -1.67 3.62 -5.14
C ILE A 45 -1.79 4.01 -3.68
N PHE A 46 -0.94 3.43 -2.84
CA PHE A 46 -0.92 3.75 -1.42
C PHE A 46 0.21 4.70 -1.19
N PHE A 47 -0.06 5.77 -0.47
CA PHE A 47 0.95 6.71 -0.07
C PHE A 47 1.22 6.47 1.41
N PHE A 48 2.48 6.54 1.82
CA PHE A 48 2.81 6.45 3.24
C PHE A 48 4.04 7.29 3.60
N THR A 49 4.10 7.66 4.86
CA THR A 49 5.25 8.32 5.47
C THR A 49 5.88 7.36 6.47
N PRO A 50 7.08 6.83 6.22
CA PRO A 50 7.80 6.01 7.19
C PRO A 50 8.12 6.86 8.43
N ALA A 51 8.23 6.21 9.60
CA ALA A 51 8.78 6.91 10.76
C ALA A 51 10.27 7.21 10.55
N GLU A 52 10.80 8.24 11.20
CA GLU A 52 12.22 8.60 11.10
C GLU A 52 13.14 7.43 11.49
N ASP A 53 12.73 6.64 12.47
CA ASP A 53 13.45 5.45 12.95
C ASP A 53 13.03 4.16 12.22
N ALA A 54 12.11 4.23 11.26
CA ALA A 54 11.58 3.05 10.61
C ALA A 54 12.55 2.48 9.57
N ASN A 55 12.82 1.18 9.69
CA ASN A 55 13.59 0.47 8.69
C ASN A 55 12.72 0.14 7.48
N LEU A 56 12.90 0.91 6.39
CA LEU A 56 12.21 0.69 5.12
C LEU A 56 12.38 -0.74 4.58
N ASN A 57 13.52 -1.40 4.84
CA ASN A 57 13.71 -2.79 4.42
C ASN A 57 12.76 -3.75 5.14
N GLU A 58 12.54 -3.55 6.45
CA GLU A 58 11.62 -4.40 7.22
C GLU A 58 10.18 -4.17 6.79
N LEU A 59 9.81 -2.91 6.55
CA LEU A 59 8.51 -2.56 5.99
C LEU A 59 8.32 -3.20 4.61
N GLN A 60 9.32 -3.08 3.73
CA GLN A 60 9.29 -3.68 2.41
C GLN A 60 9.15 -5.20 2.48
N LYS A 61 9.89 -5.89 3.35
CA LYS A 61 9.75 -7.34 3.56
C LYS A 61 8.35 -7.70 4.06
N HIS A 62 7.80 -6.93 5.00
CA HIS A 62 6.47 -7.20 5.54
C HIS A 62 5.39 -7.08 4.45
N ILE A 63 5.49 -6.04 3.61
CA ILE A 63 4.56 -5.83 2.51
C ILE A 63 4.78 -6.88 1.41
N LEU A 64 6.02 -7.17 1.01
CA LEU A 64 6.32 -8.20 0.01
C LEU A 64 5.91 -9.61 0.44
N LYS A 65 5.87 -9.88 1.75
CA LYS A 65 5.42 -11.16 2.30
C LYS A 65 3.93 -11.37 2.11
N GLU A 66 3.13 -10.34 2.34
CA GLU A 66 1.67 -10.36 2.16
C GLU A 66 1.28 -10.14 0.69
N PHE A 67 2.07 -9.31 -0.01
CA PHE A 67 1.84 -8.82 -1.37
C PHE A 67 3.15 -8.85 -2.17
N PRO A 68 3.53 -9.98 -2.78
CA PRO A 68 4.77 -10.11 -3.53
C PRO A 68 4.84 -9.20 -4.78
N ASN A 69 3.70 -8.72 -5.24
CA ASN A 69 3.52 -7.79 -6.36
C ASN A 69 3.55 -6.30 -5.93
N ALA A 70 3.72 -6.01 -4.64
CA ALA A 70 3.85 -4.65 -4.15
C ALA A 70 5.25 -4.10 -4.42
N THR A 71 5.33 -2.91 -5.00
CA THR A 71 6.58 -2.19 -5.22
C THR A 71 6.52 -0.87 -4.48
N ILE A 72 7.50 -0.66 -3.61
CA ILE A 72 7.68 0.62 -2.91
C ILE A 72 8.54 1.51 -3.78
N ILE A 73 8.00 2.67 -4.13
CA ILE A 73 8.65 3.67 -4.97
C ILE A 73 8.74 4.97 -4.17
N PRO A 74 9.93 5.60 -4.08
CA PRO A 74 10.03 6.94 -3.52
C PRO A 74 9.21 7.90 -4.40
N HIS A 75 8.31 8.65 -3.77
CA HIS A 75 7.51 9.67 -4.42
C HIS A 75 8.00 11.04 -3.97
N GLN A 76 8.32 11.90 -4.93
CA GLN A 76 8.55 13.30 -4.61
C GLN A 76 7.21 13.96 -4.28
N PRO A 77 7.10 14.68 -3.14
CA PRO A 77 5.85 15.32 -2.74
C PRO A 77 5.36 16.25 -3.86
N ALA A 78 4.16 15.96 -4.37
CA ALA A 78 3.55 16.66 -5.49
C ALA A 78 2.08 16.98 -5.15
N ASN A 79 1.37 17.67 -6.07
CA ASN A 79 -0.03 18.11 -5.86
C ASN A 79 -1.03 16.99 -5.50
N ILE A 80 -0.69 15.72 -5.72
CA ILE A 80 -1.58 14.57 -5.52
C ILE A 80 -1.38 13.95 -4.13
N SER A 81 -0.19 14.09 -3.54
CA SER A 81 0.14 13.58 -2.21
C SER A 81 1.45 14.18 -1.70
N GLN A 82 1.46 14.59 -0.43
CA GLN A 82 2.64 15.14 0.26
C GLN A 82 3.59 14.05 0.78
N MET A 83 3.25 12.78 0.56
CA MET A 83 3.98 11.66 1.15
C MET A 83 5.23 11.29 0.35
N PRO A 84 6.36 11.00 1.02
CA PRO A 84 7.64 10.73 0.38
C PRO A 84 7.73 9.33 -0.26
N PHE A 85 6.81 8.42 0.06
CA PHE A 85 6.80 7.08 -0.52
C PHE A 85 5.41 6.68 -0.97
N LYS A 86 5.37 5.86 -2.02
CA LYS A 86 4.16 5.20 -2.49
C LYS A 86 4.39 3.72 -2.73
N ILE A 87 3.34 2.94 -2.57
CA ILE A 87 3.29 1.52 -2.87
C ILE A 87 2.36 1.36 -4.06
N VAL A 88 2.86 0.73 -5.11
CA VAL A 88 2.09 0.36 -6.29
C VAL A 88 2.04 -1.15 -6.40
N PHE A 89 0.94 -1.69 -6.89
CA PHE A 89 0.75 -3.13 -7.05
C PHE A 89 0.69 -3.43 -8.55
N ASP A 90 1.62 -4.22 -9.05
CA ASP A 90 1.62 -4.56 -10.48
C ASP A 90 0.47 -5.52 -10.82
N GLN A 91 -0.15 -5.33 -11.98
CA GLN A 91 -1.26 -6.17 -12.48
C GLN A 91 -0.81 -7.54 -13.02
N ASN A 92 0.49 -7.82 -13.13
CA ASN A 92 0.96 -9.11 -13.62
C ASN A 92 1.01 -10.16 -12.49
N MET A 93 -0.15 -10.71 -12.15
CA MET A 93 -0.28 -12.16 -11.93
C MET A 93 -1.75 -12.54 -12.16
N GLY A 94 -2.04 -12.87 -13.41
CA GLY A 94 -3.11 -13.81 -13.77
C GLY A 94 -2.57 -15.23 -13.78
#